data_AF-A0A955XWF0-F1
#
_entry.id   AF-A0A955XWF0-F1
#
_cell.length_a   1.000
_cell.length_b   1.000
_cell.length_c   1.000
_cell.angle_alpha   90.00
_cell.angle_beta   90.00
_cell.angle_gamma   90.00
#
_symmetry.space_group_name_H-M   'P 1'
#
loop_
_entity.id
_entity.type
_entity.pdbx_description
1 polymer ?
#
loop_
_entity_poly.entity_id
_entity_poly.type
_entity_poly.pdbx_seq_one_letter_code
_entity_poly.pdbx_strand_id
1 'polypeptide(L)' 'MGFHVAESRIVVTGASSGIGWAIAEELASEAGALVLVARRTERLE' A
#
# COMPACT_ATOMS: atom_id res chain seq x y z
N MET A 1 17.36 11.39 -4.24
CA MET A 1 17.58 9.97 -3.90
C MET A 1 16.21 9.31 -3.91
N GLY A 2 15.92 8.54 -4.95
CA GLY A 2 14.62 7.86 -5.14
C GLY A 2 14.83 6.36 -5.15
N PHE A 3 13.83 5.62 -4.69
CA PHE A 3 13.79 4.17 -4.82
C PHE A 3 12.98 3.83 -6.06
N HIS A 4 13.47 2.91 -6.90
CA HIS A 4 12.66 2.37 -7.98
C HIS A 4 11.70 1.33 -7.41
N VAL A 5 10.41 1.64 -7.43
CA VAL A 5 9.33 0.77 -6.90
C VAL A 5 8.45 0.16 -8.00
N ALA A 6 8.68 0.55 -9.25
CA ALA A 6 7.97 0.02 -10.41
C ALA A 6 8.00 -1.53 -10.44
N GLU A 7 6.84 -2.13 -10.67
CA GLU A 7 6.62 -3.58 -10.75
C GLU A 7 6.99 -4.37 -9.48
N SER A 8 7.29 -3.69 -8.37
CA SER A 8 7.63 -4.35 -7.12
C SER A 8 6.40 -4.93 -6.41
N ARG A 9 6.62 -5.93 -5.57
CA ARG A 9 5.62 -6.38 -4.59
C ARG A 9 5.77 -5.59 -3.30
N ILE A 10 4.77 -4.78 -2.98
CA ILE A 10 4.81 -3.83 -1.87
C ILE A 10 3.81 -4.27 -0.80
N VAL A 11 4.26 -4.33 0.45
CA VAL A 11 3.41 -4.62 1.61
C VAL A 11 3.26 -3.35 2.43
N VAL A 12 2.04 -2.86 2.59
CA VAL A 12 1.74 -1.68 3.40
C VAL A 12 0.97 -2.09 4.65
N THR A 13 1.60 -1.93 5.81
CA THR A 13 0.98 -2.19 7.12
C THR A 13 0.27 -0.96 7.65
N GLY A 14 -0.77 -1.14 8.45
CA GLY A 14 -1.59 -0.02 8.93
C GLY A 14 -2.41 0.63 7.82
N ALA A 15 -2.66 -0.10 6.72
CA ALA A 15 -3.27 0.41 5.51
C ALA A 15 -4.80 0.61 5.60
N SER A 16 -5.42 0.59 6.78
CA SER A 16 -6.88 0.81 6.90
C SER A 16 -7.32 2.29 6.84
N SER A 17 -6.35 3.22 6.91
CA SER A 17 -6.59 4.66 7.01
C SER A 17 -5.30 5.47 7.05
N GLY A 18 -5.41 6.79 6.90
CA GLY A 18 -4.32 7.73 7.20
C GLY A 18 -3.11 7.52 6.31
N ILE A 19 -1.91 7.66 6.87
CA ILE A 19 -0.65 7.60 6.10
C ILE A 19 -0.48 6.27 5.37
N GLY A 20 -0.81 5.15 6.01
CA GLY A 20 -0.71 3.84 5.36
C GLY A 20 -1.62 3.72 4.14
N TRP A 21 -2.83 4.29 4.19
CA TRP A 21 -3.72 4.32 3.05
C TRP A 21 -3.22 5.26 1.95
N ALA A 22 -2.79 6.47 2.31
CA ALA A 22 -2.27 7.43 1.33
C ALA A 22 -1.02 6.88 0.59
N ILE A 23 -0.14 6.18 1.30
CA ILE A 23 1.01 5.49 0.68
C ILE A 23 0.54 4.38 -0.27
N ALA A 24 -0.47 3.60 0.13
CA ALA A 24 -1.04 2.57 -0.73
C ALA A 24 -1.65 3.16 -2.00
N GLU A 25 -2.37 4.28 -1.91
CA GLU A 25 -2.94 5.00 -3.05
C GLU A 25 -1.85 5.51 -4.00
N GLU A 26 -0.82 6.17 -3.46
CA GLU A 26 0.27 6.72 -4.27
C GLU A 26 1.03 5.62 -5.04
N LEU A 27 1.22 4.46 -4.41
CA LEU A 27 1.99 3.34 -4.98
C LEU A 27 1.15 2.39 -5.84
N ALA A 28 -0.18 2.52 -5.87
CA ALA A 28 -1.07 1.54 -6.52
C ALA A 28 -0.87 1.45 -8.04
N SER A 29 -0.49 2.55 -8.69
CA SER A 29 -0.29 2.60 -10.15
C SER A 29 1.10 2.12 -10.58
N GLU A 30 2.08 2.11 -9.68
CA GLU A 30 3.46 1.72 -9.95
C GLU A 30 3.77 0.30 -9.50
N ALA A 31 3.08 -0.19 -8.46
CA ALA A 31 3.33 -1.51 -7.90
C ALA A 31 2.92 -2.63 -8.86
N GLY A 32 3.76 -3.65 -8.98
CA GLY A 32 3.39 -4.89 -9.68
C GLY A 32 2.42 -5.73 -8.86
N ALA A 33 2.50 -5.64 -7.53
CA ALA A 33 1.42 -6.06 -6.64
C ALA A 33 1.45 -5.26 -5.34
N LEU A 34 0.27 -4.95 -4.82
CA LEU A 34 0.11 -4.23 -3.56
C LEU A 34 -0.65 -5.13 -2.57
N VAL A 35 -0.08 -5.31 -1.37
CA VAL A 35 -0.69 -6.07 -0.27
C VAL A 35 -0.97 -5.12 0.89
N LEU A 36 -2.25 -5.00 1.23
CA LEU A 36 -2.71 -4.15 2.33
C LEU A 36 -2.86 -4.99 3.60
N VAL A 37 -2.26 -4.54 4.69
CA VAL A 37 -2.32 -5.23 5.98
C VAL A 37 -2.87 -4.28 7.04
N ALA A 38 -4.01 -4.64 7.63
CA ALA A 38 -4.58 -3.93 8.77
C ALA A 38 -5.33 -4.89 9.71
N ARG A 39 -5.58 -4.45 10.94
CA ARG A 39 -6.30 -5.23 11.96
C ARG A 39 -7.81 -5.24 11.78
N ARG A 40 -8.35 -4.24 11.08
CA ARG A 40 -9.79 -4.05 10.83
C ARG A 40 -10.06 -4.38 9.37
N THR A 41 -10.48 -5.62 9.12
CA THR A 41 -10.74 -6.12 7.76
C THR A 41 -11.89 -5.37 7.09
N GLU A 42 -12.89 -4.96 7.87
CA GLU A 42 -14.05 -4.19 7.40
C GLU A 42 -13.71 -2.82 6.81
N ARG A 43 -12.48 -2.34 6.99
CA ARG A 43 -11.96 -1.10 6.38
C ARG A 43 -11.05 -1.35 5.17
N LEU A 44 -10.85 -2.61 4.79
CA LEU A 44 -10.07 -3.03 3.63
C LEU A 44 -10.94 -3.66 2.53
N GLU A 45 -12.15 -4.10 2.86
CA GLU A 45 -13.20 -4.52 1.93
C GLU A 45 -13.89 -3.31 1.29
#